data_AF-A0AAN7BWF2-F1
#
_entry.id   AF-A0AAN7BWF2-F1
#
_cell.length_a   1.000
_cell.length_b   1.000
_cell.length_c   1.000
_cell.angle_alpha   90.00
_cell.angle_beta   90.00
_cell.angle_gamma   90.00
#
_symmetry.space_group_name_H-M   'P 1'
#
loop_
_entity.id
_entity.type
_entity.pdbx_description
1 polymer ?
#
loop_
_entity_poly.entity_id
_entity_poly.type
_entity_poly.pdbx_seq_one_letter_code
_entity_poly.pdbx_strand_id
1 'polypeptide(L)'
;MFCLCLRVLGYLLGRCVDKTNEKNIYRALDIAANLFDWKTLYLELLARKQIWYLRDVFTAAFTVFTWEFLSVRFFGTEDISQALKVLFDDWKPVEYDEDITMGLLDLATSLLFLWFPSHENLVVSYAQPLAVEIQKHNPEHMRSRPFIRWLLVKSSFNGTGPDGSDKNHPPRPDVASLPGALLKQSIGAHLPVFVPVALGKKPDWDFFVFPTSRSNRAAIEMSLQIAKHTGDFQLQATCLKLLTLQSRHPRQFIDALGDLQLNTQGDKEGYLETCLCKYLVVTGTEEMEHLLRHLQGIHVGALHSEWANPDLRWAKGVIERALTFSVAG
;
A
#
# COMPACT_ATOMS: atom_id res chain seq x y z
N MET A 1 12.70 -24.91 1.91
CA MET A 1 11.94 -24.45 0.73
C MET A 1 11.40 -23.03 0.91
N PHE A 2 10.68 -22.73 2.00
CA PHE A 2 10.11 -21.39 2.30
C PHE A 2 11.08 -20.21 2.21
N CYS A 3 12.23 -20.27 2.90
CA CYS A 3 13.21 -19.17 2.87
C CYS A 3 13.79 -18.93 1.48
N LEU A 4 13.88 -19.97 0.64
CA LEU A 4 14.33 -19.83 -0.75
C LEU A 4 13.24 -19.15 -1.59
N CYS A 5 11.97 -19.52 -1.41
CA CYS A 5 10.83 -18.87 -2.06
C CYS A 5 10.77 -17.37 -1.76
N LEU A 6 10.83 -16.98 -0.48
CA LEU A 6 10.83 -15.57 -0.09
C LEU A 6 12.04 -14.80 -0.61
N ARG A 7 13.23 -15.42 -0.68
CA ARG A 7 14.43 -14.78 -1.26
C ARG A 7 14.29 -14.58 -2.76
N VAL A 8 13.75 -15.55 -3.49
CA VAL A 8 13.51 -15.44 -4.94
C VAL A 8 12.46 -14.36 -5.21
N LEU A 9 11.34 -14.35 -4.48
CA LEU A 9 10.30 -13.33 -4.60
C LEU A 9 10.83 -11.93 -4.25
N GLY A 10 11.60 -11.80 -3.17
CA GLY A 10 12.24 -10.54 -2.80
C GLY A 10 13.23 -10.04 -3.84
N TYR A 11 14.00 -10.94 -4.46
CA TYR A 11 14.89 -10.60 -5.58
C TYR A 11 14.12 -10.10 -6.80
N LEU A 12 13.01 -10.76 -7.16
CA LEU A 12 12.17 -10.38 -8.29
C LEU A 12 11.47 -9.06 -8.06
N LEU A 13 10.94 -8.82 -6.86
CA LEU A 13 10.32 -7.55 -6.49
C LEU A 13 11.28 -6.38 -6.71
N GLY A 14 12.55 -6.54 -6.33
CA GLY A 14 13.57 -5.51 -6.57
C GLY A 14 13.95 -5.32 -8.05
N ARG A 15 13.65 -6.29 -8.93
CA ARG A 15 14.04 -6.28 -10.36
C ARG A 15 12.89 -5.94 -11.31
N CYS A 16 11.64 -6.25 -10.96
CA CYS A 16 10.46 -5.92 -11.76
C CYS A 16 10.26 -4.39 -11.91
N VAL A 17 10.94 -3.58 -11.10
CA VAL A 17 10.94 -2.12 -11.17
C VAL A 17 11.87 -1.58 -12.28
N ASP A 18 12.87 -2.35 -12.72
CA ASP A 18 13.86 -1.91 -13.71
C ASP A 18 13.48 -2.30 -15.15
N LYS A 19 12.73 -1.43 -15.84
CA LYS A 19 12.25 -1.66 -17.22
C LYS A 19 13.35 -1.74 -18.28
N THR A 20 14.62 -1.51 -17.94
CA THR A 20 15.72 -1.52 -18.94
C THR A 20 16.05 -2.91 -19.47
N ASN A 21 15.55 -3.98 -18.84
CA ASN A 21 15.82 -5.37 -19.23
C ASN A 21 14.58 -6.28 -19.22
N GLU A 22 13.50 -5.81 -19.85
CA GLU A 22 12.19 -6.47 -19.88
C GLU A 22 12.25 -7.97 -20.22
N LYS A 23 13.05 -8.37 -21.22
CA LYS A 23 13.19 -9.78 -21.63
C LYS A 23 13.76 -10.68 -20.53
N ASN A 24 14.74 -10.17 -19.77
CA ASN A 24 15.33 -10.93 -18.67
C ASN A 24 14.39 -10.99 -17.47
N ILE A 25 13.58 -9.95 -17.25
CA ILE A 25 12.55 -9.94 -16.20
C ILE A 25 11.46 -10.96 -16.51
N TYR A 26 10.91 -10.99 -17.72
CA TYR A 26 9.91 -12.00 -18.09
C TYR A 26 10.46 -13.42 -17.97
N ARG A 27 11.71 -13.64 -18.38
CA ARG A 27 12.36 -14.95 -18.22
C ARG A 27 12.57 -15.31 -16.74
N ALA A 28 12.95 -14.35 -15.90
CA ALA A 28 13.12 -14.57 -14.47
C ALA A 28 11.77 -14.86 -13.76
N LEU A 29 10.71 -14.13 -14.15
CA LEU A 29 9.34 -14.37 -13.70
C LEU A 29 8.85 -15.75 -14.13
N ASP A 30 9.09 -16.17 -15.37
CA ASP A 30 8.71 -17.50 -15.87
C ASP A 30 9.49 -18.63 -15.16
N ILE A 31 10.79 -18.45 -14.94
CA ILE A 31 11.59 -19.41 -14.14
C ILE A 31 11.03 -19.50 -12.73
N ALA A 32 10.77 -18.37 -12.07
CA ALA A 32 10.26 -18.35 -10.70
C ALA A 32 8.84 -18.90 -10.57
N ALA A 33 7.99 -18.63 -11.56
CA ALA A 33 6.64 -19.18 -11.68
C ALA A 33 6.64 -20.70 -11.67
N ASN A 34 7.67 -21.33 -12.26
CA ASN A 34 7.82 -22.77 -12.38
C ASN A 34 8.84 -23.38 -11.39
N LEU A 35 9.54 -22.55 -10.60
CA LEU A 35 10.56 -23.01 -9.64
C LEU A 35 9.95 -23.76 -8.46
N PHE A 36 8.69 -23.43 -8.12
CA PHE A 36 7.97 -24.00 -7.00
C PHE A 36 6.68 -24.66 -7.48
N ASP A 37 6.37 -25.84 -6.92
CA ASP A 37 5.03 -26.38 -6.98
C ASP A 37 4.19 -25.68 -5.91
N TRP A 38 3.55 -24.58 -6.31
CA TRP A 38 2.74 -23.73 -5.43
C TRP A 38 1.58 -24.46 -4.76
N LYS A 39 0.96 -25.41 -5.47
CA LYS A 39 -0.14 -26.22 -4.93
C LYS A 39 0.37 -27.17 -3.85
N THR A 40 1.47 -27.88 -4.10
CA THR A 40 2.08 -28.75 -3.09
C THR A 40 2.54 -27.94 -1.87
N LEU A 41 3.16 -26.78 -2.10
CA LEU A 41 3.57 -25.86 -1.02
C LEU A 41 2.38 -25.43 -0.15
N TYR A 42 1.27 -25.06 -0.78
CA TYR A 42 0.03 -24.70 -0.09
C TYR A 42 -0.51 -25.85 0.77
N LEU A 43 -0.61 -27.05 0.20
CA LEU A 43 -1.11 -28.23 0.90
C LEU A 43 -0.21 -28.64 2.07
N GLU A 44 1.11 -28.53 1.93
CA GLU A 44 2.05 -28.79 3.03
C GLU A 44 1.90 -27.79 4.18
N LEU A 45 1.75 -26.50 3.86
CA LEU A 45 1.52 -25.45 4.85
C LEU A 45 0.20 -25.68 5.59
N LEU A 46 -0.86 -26.00 4.85
CA LEU A 46 -2.18 -26.29 5.40
C LEU A 46 -2.14 -27.52 6.33
N ALA A 47 -1.53 -28.62 5.88
CA ALA A 47 -1.40 -29.83 6.68
C ALA A 47 -0.64 -29.61 8.00
N ARG A 48 0.29 -28.66 8.02
CA ARG A 48 1.08 -28.29 9.21
C ARG A 48 0.50 -27.11 9.99
N LYS A 49 -0.66 -26.58 9.59
CA LYS A 49 -1.30 -25.38 10.17
C LYS A 49 -0.37 -24.16 10.24
N GLN A 50 0.47 -23.97 9.24
CA GLN A 50 1.50 -22.93 9.20
C GLN A 50 1.00 -21.63 8.55
N ILE A 51 -0.03 -20.99 9.13
CA ILE A 51 -0.73 -19.85 8.51
C ILE A 51 0.19 -18.65 8.25
N TRP A 52 1.12 -18.34 9.16
CA TRP A 52 2.02 -17.20 9.00
C TRP A 52 2.97 -17.36 7.82
N TYR A 53 3.44 -18.58 7.57
CA TYR A 53 4.26 -18.88 6.41
C TYR A 53 3.45 -18.78 5.12
N LEU A 54 2.19 -19.23 5.13
CA LEU A 54 1.29 -19.01 4.00
C LEU A 54 1.09 -17.51 3.75
N ARG A 55 0.77 -16.74 4.79
CA ARG A 55 0.59 -15.29 4.70
C ARG A 55 1.80 -14.64 4.05
N ASP A 56 3.01 -14.95 4.52
CA ASP A 56 4.25 -14.34 4.01
C ASP A 56 4.51 -14.71 2.54
N VAL A 57 4.41 -16.00 2.22
CA VAL A 57 4.67 -16.47 0.85
C VAL A 57 3.63 -15.94 -0.12
N PHE A 58 2.35 -15.98 0.26
CA PHE A 58 1.26 -15.59 -0.63
C PHE A 58 1.25 -14.08 -0.87
N THR A 59 1.44 -13.27 0.17
CA THR A 59 1.54 -11.81 0.01
C THR A 59 2.78 -11.41 -0.79
N ALA A 60 3.93 -12.04 -0.55
CA ALA A 60 5.13 -11.81 -1.36
C ALA A 60 4.92 -12.22 -2.82
N ALA A 61 4.29 -13.36 -3.08
CA ALA A 61 3.99 -13.81 -4.43
C ALA A 61 3.03 -12.84 -5.14
N PHE A 62 2.04 -12.31 -4.42
CA PHE A 62 1.08 -11.32 -4.92
C PHE A 62 1.73 -9.99 -5.32
N THR A 63 2.88 -9.62 -4.72
CA THR A 63 3.62 -8.43 -5.16
C THR A 63 4.38 -8.63 -6.47
N VAL A 64 4.55 -9.88 -6.93
CA VAL A 64 5.35 -10.24 -8.10
C VAL A 64 4.49 -10.75 -9.26
N PHE A 65 3.44 -11.52 -8.93
CA PHE A 65 2.57 -12.17 -9.90
C PHE A 65 1.14 -11.63 -9.82
N THR A 66 0.38 -11.76 -10.91
CA THR A 66 -1.03 -11.39 -10.91
C THR A 66 -1.87 -12.37 -10.11
N TRP A 67 -3.05 -11.94 -9.70
CA TRP A 67 -3.97 -12.78 -8.96
C TRP A 67 -4.43 -14.00 -9.76
N GLU A 68 -4.70 -13.84 -11.05
CA GLU A 68 -5.15 -14.91 -11.94
C GLU A 68 -4.10 -16.02 -11.98
N PHE A 69 -2.82 -15.62 -12.09
CA PHE A 69 -1.70 -16.56 -12.02
C PHE A 69 -1.68 -17.32 -10.70
N LEU A 70 -1.75 -16.61 -9.57
CA LEU A 70 -1.69 -17.23 -8.25
C LEU A 70 -2.91 -18.12 -7.97
N SER A 71 -4.09 -17.74 -8.44
CA SER A 71 -5.33 -18.49 -8.25
C SER A 71 -5.26 -19.86 -8.90
N VAL A 72 -4.76 -19.90 -10.13
CA VAL A 72 -4.56 -21.16 -10.85
C VAL A 72 -3.46 -21.99 -10.19
N ARG A 73 -2.34 -21.38 -9.79
CA ARG A 73 -1.19 -22.10 -9.24
C ARG A 73 -1.41 -22.66 -7.84
N PHE A 74 -2.08 -21.91 -6.96
CA PHE A 74 -2.38 -22.37 -5.60
C PHE A 74 -3.64 -23.23 -5.55
N PHE A 75 -4.71 -22.80 -6.22
CA PHE A 75 -6.06 -23.35 -6.01
C PHE A 75 -6.64 -24.06 -7.24
N GLY A 76 -5.98 -23.98 -8.41
CA GLY A 76 -6.42 -24.66 -9.62
C GLY A 76 -7.65 -24.04 -10.28
N THR A 77 -7.94 -22.77 -10.04
CA THR A 77 -9.10 -22.05 -10.60
C THR A 77 -8.73 -20.65 -11.04
N GLU A 78 -9.32 -20.18 -12.14
CA GLU A 78 -9.26 -18.78 -12.58
C GLU A 78 -10.32 -17.90 -11.90
N ASP A 79 -11.37 -18.53 -11.34
CA ASP A 79 -12.40 -17.82 -10.58
C ASP A 79 -11.85 -17.35 -9.22
N ILE A 80 -11.71 -16.02 -9.11
CA ILE A 80 -11.26 -15.30 -7.92
C ILE A 80 -12.11 -15.61 -6.69
N SER A 81 -13.42 -15.66 -6.86
CA SER A 81 -14.34 -15.90 -5.75
C SER A 81 -14.19 -17.31 -5.21
N GLN A 82 -14.02 -18.28 -6.12
CA GLN A 82 -13.75 -19.66 -5.76
C GLN A 82 -12.36 -19.82 -5.12
N ALA A 83 -11.33 -19.15 -5.64
CA ALA A 83 -9.98 -19.15 -5.06
C ALA A 83 -9.96 -18.61 -3.63
N LEU A 84 -10.60 -17.45 -3.39
CA LEU A 84 -10.73 -16.87 -2.05
C LEU A 84 -11.52 -17.79 -1.12
N LYS A 85 -12.59 -18.39 -1.61
CA LYS A 85 -13.36 -19.35 -0.83
C LYS A 85 -12.50 -20.53 -0.37
N VAL A 86 -11.76 -21.16 -1.28
CA VAL A 86 -10.83 -22.25 -0.93
C VAL A 86 -9.81 -21.79 0.10
N LEU A 87 -9.17 -20.63 -0.12
CA LEU A 87 -8.18 -20.08 0.79
C LEU A 87 -8.72 -19.87 2.22
N PHE A 88 -9.90 -19.27 2.37
CA PHE A 88 -10.46 -18.99 3.70
C PHE A 88 -11.15 -20.20 4.33
N ASP A 89 -11.82 -21.05 3.55
CA ASP A 89 -12.52 -22.22 4.07
C ASP A 89 -11.55 -23.34 4.49
N ASP A 90 -10.48 -23.60 3.72
CA ASP A 90 -9.49 -24.64 4.05
C ASP A 90 -8.82 -24.38 5.41
N TRP A 91 -8.58 -23.10 5.72
CA TRP A 91 -7.91 -22.67 6.95
C TRP A 91 -8.88 -22.39 8.08
N LYS A 92 -10.19 -22.41 7.85
CA LYS A 92 -11.17 -22.11 8.89
C LYS A 92 -11.15 -23.22 9.95
N PRO A 93 -10.82 -22.90 11.21
CA PRO A 93 -10.73 -23.92 12.24
C PRO A 93 -12.13 -24.35 12.70
N VAL A 94 -12.26 -25.60 13.15
CA VAL A 94 -13.53 -26.15 13.67
C VAL A 94 -13.90 -25.47 15.00
N GLU A 95 -12.90 -25.16 15.82
CA GLU A 95 -12.99 -24.41 17.07
C GLU A 95 -12.14 -23.15 16.97
N TYR A 96 -12.32 -22.18 17.87
CA TYR A 96 -11.50 -20.97 17.87
C TYR A 96 -10.01 -21.33 18.04
N ASP A 97 -9.21 -20.94 17.05
CA ASP A 97 -7.74 -21.07 17.06
C ASP A 97 -7.17 -19.66 16.88
N GLU A 98 -6.52 -19.16 17.93
CA GLU A 98 -5.98 -17.80 17.99
C GLU A 98 -5.00 -17.53 16.83
N ASP A 99 -4.06 -18.45 16.61
CA ASP A 99 -2.96 -18.28 15.65
C ASP A 99 -3.48 -18.24 14.22
N ILE A 100 -4.38 -19.18 13.90
CA ILE A 100 -5.04 -19.26 12.59
C ILE A 100 -5.94 -18.04 12.36
N THR A 101 -6.74 -17.65 13.35
CA THR A 101 -7.66 -16.52 13.21
C THR A 101 -6.90 -15.21 12.98
N MET A 102 -5.83 -14.98 13.74
CA MET A 102 -4.95 -13.82 13.61
C MET A 102 -4.20 -13.82 12.27
N GLY A 103 -3.66 -14.97 11.85
CA GLY A 103 -2.96 -15.12 10.59
C GLY A 103 -3.87 -14.90 9.38
N LEU A 104 -5.11 -15.41 9.42
CA LEU A 104 -6.11 -15.17 8.38
C LEU A 104 -6.57 -13.71 8.32
N LEU A 105 -6.72 -13.04 9.47
CA LEU A 105 -7.03 -11.61 9.48
C LEU A 105 -5.88 -10.78 8.89
N ASP A 106 -4.63 -11.13 9.20
CA ASP A 106 -3.47 -10.44 8.64
C ASP A 106 -3.33 -10.69 7.14
N LEU A 107 -3.61 -11.90 6.68
CA LEU A 107 -3.68 -12.22 5.24
C LEU A 107 -4.78 -11.41 4.55
N ALA A 108 -6.00 -11.41 5.08
CA ALA A 108 -7.13 -10.68 4.50
C ALA A 108 -6.86 -9.17 4.43
N THR A 109 -6.33 -8.59 5.51
CA THR A 109 -6.00 -7.16 5.55
C THR A 109 -4.81 -6.83 4.65
N SER A 110 -3.81 -7.70 4.57
CA SER A 110 -2.72 -7.55 3.60
C SER A 110 -3.26 -7.57 2.19
N LEU A 111 -4.14 -8.51 1.83
CA LEU A 111 -4.79 -8.52 0.52
C LEU A 111 -5.58 -7.23 0.27
N LEU A 112 -6.34 -6.73 1.24
CA LEU A 112 -7.09 -5.47 1.09
C LEU A 112 -6.20 -4.24 0.92
N PHE A 113 -5.01 -4.22 1.52
CA PHE A 113 -4.01 -3.20 1.21
C PHE A 113 -3.32 -3.45 -0.14
N LEU A 114 -3.25 -4.72 -0.56
CA LEU A 114 -2.56 -5.09 -1.78
C LEU A 114 -3.41 -4.95 -3.06
N TRP A 115 -4.74 -4.96 -2.92
CA TRP A 115 -5.72 -5.24 -3.98
C TRP A 115 -6.52 -3.99 -4.43
N PHE A 116 -6.94 -3.95 -5.71
CA PHE A 116 -7.78 -2.91 -6.37
C PHE A 116 -9.25 -3.36 -6.60
N PRO A 117 -10.25 -2.45 -6.67
CA PRO A 117 -11.57 -2.57 -6.02
C PRO A 117 -12.55 -3.69 -6.38
N SER A 118 -12.32 -4.51 -7.41
CA SER A 118 -13.37 -5.38 -7.95
C SER A 118 -13.84 -6.50 -7.01
N HIS A 119 -13.08 -6.86 -5.97
CA HIS A 119 -13.40 -7.97 -5.06
C HIS A 119 -13.19 -7.63 -3.57
N GLU A 120 -13.04 -6.36 -3.22
CA GLU A 120 -12.81 -5.91 -1.83
C GLU A 120 -13.94 -6.37 -0.90
N ASN A 121 -15.19 -6.23 -1.34
CA ASN A 121 -16.36 -6.65 -0.57
C ASN A 121 -16.32 -8.13 -0.18
N LEU A 122 -15.77 -8.98 -1.05
CA LEU A 122 -15.65 -10.41 -0.78
C LEU A 122 -14.60 -10.67 0.30
N VAL A 123 -13.41 -10.07 0.20
CA VAL A 123 -12.37 -10.21 1.23
C VAL A 123 -12.81 -9.62 2.57
N VAL A 124 -13.51 -8.49 2.56
CA VAL A 124 -14.14 -7.89 3.75
C VAL A 124 -15.13 -8.86 4.41
N SER A 125 -15.90 -9.61 3.62
CA SER A 125 -16.85 -10.59 4.15
C SER A 125 -16.19 -11.76 4.86
N TYR A 126 -14.94 -12.11 4.53
CA TYR A 126 -14.13 -13.07 5.27
C TYR A 126 -13.43 -12.45 6.49
N ALA A 127 -12.94 -11.21 6.37
CA ALA A 127 -12.23 -10.53 7.46
C ALA A 127 -13.14 -10.14 8.64
N GLN A 128 -14.38 -9.71 8.36
CA GLN A 128 -15.31 -9.22 9.39
C GLN A 128 -15.66 -10.28 10.45
N PRO A 129 -15.98 -11.55 10.11
CA PRO A 129 -16.15 -12.61 11.10
C PRO A 129 -14.89 -12.88 11.92
N LEU A 130 -13.70 -12.90 11.32
CA LEU A 130 -12.44 -13.13 12.04
C LEU A 130 -12.19 -12.05 13.09
N ALA A 131 -12.44 -10.78 12.75
CA ALA A 131 -12.33 -9.68 13.70
C ALA A 131 -13.35 -9.78 14.84
N VAL A 132 -14.58 -10.26 14.58
CA VAL A 132 -15.58 -10.50 15.62
C VAL A 132 -15.12 -11.61 16.57
N GLU A 133 -14.57 -12.69 16.03
CA GLU A 133 -14.05 -13.81 16.84
C GLU A 133 -12.88 -13.37 17.74
N ILE A 134 -11.96 -12.55 17.22
CA ILE A 134 -10.88 -11.95 18.01
C ILE A 134 -11.44 -11.05 19.11
N GLN A 135 -12.39 -10.17 18.80
CA GLN A 135 -12.98 -9.29 19.79
C GLN A 135 -13.71 -10.06 20.91
N LYS A 136 -14.32 -11.19 20.56
CA LYS A 136 -15.09 -12.04 21.48
C LYS A 136 -14.18 -12.86 22.41
N HIS A 137 -13.13 -13.47 21.87
CA HIS A 137 -12.30 -14.41 22.63
C HIS A 137 -11.07 -13.74 23.25
N ASN A 138 -10.38 -12.85 22.51
CA ASN A 138 -9.09 -12.27 22.87
C ASN A 138 -9.07 -10.74 22.59
N PRO A 139 -9.82 -9.92 23.35
CA PRO A 139 -9.96 -8.48 23.10
C PRO A 139 -8.64 -7.70 23.19
N GLU A 140 -7.64 -8.21 23.90
CA GLU A 140 -6.28 -7.65 23.94
C GLU A 140 -5.60 -7.64 22.56
N HIS A 141 -5.93 -8.58 21.68
CA HIS A 141 -5.42 -8.60 20.30
C HIS A 141 -6.04 -7.51 19.43
N MET A 142 -7.01 -6.74 19.90
CA MET A 142 -7.48 -5.56 19.17
C MET A 142 -6.38 -4.49 18.98
N ARG A 143 -5.30 -4.56 19.78
CA ARG A 143 -4.10 -3.72 19.65
C ARG A 143 -3.04 -4.30 18.73
N SER A 144 -3.26 -5.49 18.19
CA SER A 144 -2.35 -6.13 17.26
C SER A 144 -2.38 -5.44 15.89
N ARG A 145 -1.29 -5.55 15.15
CA ARG A 145 -1.19 -5.01 13.79
C ARG A 145 -2.29 -5.49 12.84
N PRO A 146 -2.63 -6.80 12.76
CA PRO A 146 -3.70 -7.29 11.88
C PRO A 146 -5.05 -6.65 12.18
N PHE A 147 -5.38 -6.50 13.48
CA PHE A 147 -6.64 -5.90 13.89
C PHE A 147 -6.69 -4.39 13.60
N ILE A 148 -5.59 -3.67 13.83
CA ILE A 148 -5.53 -2.25 13.50
C ILE A 148 -5.64 -2.04 11.99
N ARG A 149 -4.92 -2.85 11.19
CA ARG A 149 -5.06 -2.84 9.72
C ARG A 149 -6.50 -3.06 9.29
N TRP A 150 -7.21 -3.99 9.94
CA TRP A 150 -8.63 -4.21 9.72
C TRP A 150 -9.48 -2.96 10.03
N LEU A 151 -9.23 -2.28 11.14
CA LEU A 151 -9.91 -1.02 11.45
C LEU A 151 -9.66 0.07 10.40
N LEU A 152 -8.42 0.18 9.89
CA LEU A 152 -8.05 1.14 8.84
C LEU A 152 -8.76 0.85 7.51
N VAL A 153 -8.75 -0.41 7.10
CA VAL A 153 -9.46 -0.93 5.93
C VAL A 153 -10.95 -0.60 6.06
N LYS A 154 -11.60 -1.05 7.14
CA LYS A 154 -13.03 -0.80 7.39
C LYS A 154 -13.39 0.69 7.37
N SER A 155 -12.52 1.54 7.93
CA SER A 155 -12.71 3.00 7.95
C SER A 155 -12.54 3.65 6.58
N SER A 156 -11.77 3.03 5.69
CA SER A 156 -11.54 3.51 4.32
C SER A 156 -12.61 3.01 3.34
N PHE A 157 -13.17 1.81 3.53
CA PHE A 157 -14.12 1.17 2.59
C PHE A 157 -15.60 1.43 2.89
N ASN A 158 -15.97 1.96 4.05
CA ASN A 158 -17.37 2.27 4.41
C ASN A 158 -18.00 3.44 3.62
N GLY A 159 -17.38 3.91 2.53
CA GLY A 159 -17.89 5.00 1.67
C GLY A 159 -18.30 4.57 0.25
N THR A 160 -17.71 3.49 -0.28
CA THR A 160 -17.92 3.05 -1.66
C THR A 160 -19.06 2.05 -1.76
N GLY A 161 -20.11 2.39 -2.52
CA GLY A 161 -21.13 1.43 -2.90
C GLY A 161 -20.57 0.27 -3.74
N PRO A 162 -21.33 -0.82 -3.94
CA PRO A 162 -20.90 -2.00 -4.72
C PRO A 162 -20.47 -1.70 -6.17
N ASP A 163 -20.85 -0.55 -6.72
CA ASP A 163 -20.47 -0.11 -8.07
C ASP A 163 -19.23 0.83 -8.07
N GLY A 164 -18.54 0.98 -6.93
CA GLY A 164 -17.49 1.99 -6.76
C GLY A 164 -18.00 3.43 -6.76
N SER A 165 -19.33 3.63 -6.88
CA SER A 165 -19.96 4.93 -6.75
C SER A 165 -19.99 5.34 -5.27
N ASP A 166 -19.25 6.40 -4.98
CA ASP A 166 -19.19 7.07 -3.70
C ASP A 166 -20.50 7.85 -3.54
N LYS A 167 -21.58 7.17 -3.10
CA LYS A 167 -22.97 7.71 -3.11
C LYS A 167 -23.15 9.01 -2.31
N ASN A 168 -22.16 9.38 -1.50
CA ASN A 168 -22.17 10.56 -0.64
C ASN A 168 -21.18 11.66 -1.05
N HIS A 169 -20.48 11.50 -2.18
CA HIS A 169 -19.48 12.47 -2.63
C HIS A 169 -19.87 13.10 -3.97
N PRO A 170 -19.71 14.42 -4.13
CA PRO A 170 -19.92 15.06 -5.42
C PRO A 170 -18.99 14.42 -6.48
N PRO A 171 -19.44 14.29 -7.74
CA PRO A 171 -18.62 13.74 -8.81
C PRO A 171 -17.31 14.53 -8.88
N ARG A 172 -16.20 13.81 -8.77
CA ARG A 172 -14.87 14.42 -8.82
C ARG A 172 -14.63 15.00 -10.21
N PRO A 173 -13.88 16.10 -10.32
CA PRO A 173 -13.45 16.56 -11.62
C PRO A 173 -12.54 15.49 -12.22
N ASP A 174 -12.70 15.22 -13.51
CA ASP A 174 -11.98 14.18 -14.21
C ASP A 174 -10.47 14.41 -14.09
N VAL A 175 -9.73 13.45 -13.53
CA VAL A 175 -8.27 13.50 -13.41
C VAL A 175 -7.62 13.69 -14.79
N ALA A 176 -8.27 13.20 -15.86
CA ALA A 176 -7.81 13.40 -17.24
C ALA A 176 -7.92 14.86 -17.72
N SER A 177 -8.65 15.73 -17.01
CA SER A 177 -8.77 17.15 -17.32
C SER A 177 -7.63 18.02 -16.75
N LEU A 178 -6.79 17.45 -15.87
CA LEU A 178 -5.67 18.19 -15.29
C LEU A 178 -4.51 18.33 -16.31
N PRO A 179 -3.85 19.51 -16.40
CA PRO A 179 -2.70 19.72 -17.29
C PRO A 179 -1.42 19.09 -16.70
N GLY A 180 -1.41 17.77 -16.57
CA GLY A 180 -0.36 17.00 -15.90
C GLY A 180 -0.64 15.51 -15.88
N ALA A 181 0.18 14.78 -15.14
CA ALA A 181 0.02 13.35 -14.89
C ALA A 181 -0.01 13.09 -13.38
N LEU A 182 -1.03 12.38 -12.90
CA LEU A 182 -0.99 11.77 -11.57
C LEU A 182 -0.25 10.44 -11.70
N LEU A 183 0.83 10.26 -10.93
CA LEU A 183 1.57 9.00 -10.96
C LEU A 183 0.68 7.86 -10.47
N LYS A 184 0.60 6.80 -11.28
CA LYS A 184 0.04 5.52 -10.83
C LYS A 184 1.06 4.86 -9.94
N GLN A 185 0.91 5.10 -8.64
CA GLN A 185 1.69 4.39 -7.64
C GLN A 185 1.09 2.99 -7.45
N SER A 186 1.97 2.07 -7.08
CA SER A 186 1.67 0.65 -7.00
C SER A 186 0.77 0.35 -5.79
N ILE A 187 1.05 -0.76 -5.16
CA ILE A 187 0.23 -1.38 -4.16
C ILE A 187 0.32 -0.64 -2.80
N GLY A 188 -0.82 -0.30 -2.20
CA GLY A 188 -0.93 0.23 -0.83
C GLY A 188 -1.56 1.62 -0.74
N ALA A 189 -1.54 2.18 0.48
CA ALA A 189 -1.94 3.57 0.70
C ALA A 189 -0.82 4.51 0.21
N HIS A 190 -1.16 5.35 -0.76
CA HIS A 190 -0.21 6.18 -1.50
C HIS A 190 -0.61 7.65 -1.47
N LEU A 191 0.38 8.53 -1.38
CA LEU A 191 0.15 9.97 -1.48
C LEU A 191 0.12 10.40 -2.95
N PRO A 192 -0.77 11.33 -3.33
CA PRO A 192 -0.86 11.78 -4.71
C PRO A 192 0.44 12.49 -5.11
N VAL A 193 1.03 12.04 -6.22
CA VAL A 193 2.17 12.70 -6.86
C VAL A 193 1.74 13.20 -8.23
N PHE A 194 1.55 14.51 -8.32
CA PHE A 194 1.17 15.18 -9.57
C PHE A 194 2.39 15.77 -10.25
N VAL A 195 2.59 15.39 -11.51
CA VAL A 195 3.66 15.88 -12.36
C VAL A 195 3.07 16.87 -13.38
N PRO A 196 3.44 18.16 -13.33
CA PRO A 196 2.85 19.17 -14.21
C PRO A 196 3.38 19.06 -15.66
N VAL A 197 2.52 19.29 -16.66
CA VAL A 197 2.94 19.42 -18.07
C VAL A 197 3.50 20.83 -18.34
N ALA A 198 2.90 21.85 -17.73
CA ALA A 198 3.35 23.24 -17.83
C ALA A 198 3.89 23.72 -16.47
N LEU A 199 5.04 24.40 -16.48
CA LEU A 199 5.68 24.92 -15.26
C LEU A 199 4.72 25.86 -14.52
N GLY A 200 4.64 25.71 -13.19
CA GLY A 200 3.84 26.59 -12.32
C GLY A 200 2.34 26.31 -12.25
N LYS A 201 1.79 25.35 -13.01
CA LYS A 201 0.37 24.96 -12.88
C LYS A 201 0.26 23.61 -12.17
N LYS A 202 -0.39 23.60 -11.00
CA LYS A 202 -0.73 22.39 -10.25
C LYS A 202 -2.17 22.50 -9.71
N PRO A 203 -2.88 21.37 -9.54
CA PRO A 203 -4.19 21.36 -8.90
C PRO A 203 -4.09 21.76 -7.43
N ASP A 204 -5.18 22.32 -6.91
CA ASP A 204 -5.36 22.56 -5.49
C ASP A 204 -5.48 21.23 -4.73
N TRP A 205 -5.01 21.22 -3.48
CA TRP A 205 -5.06 20.04 -2.61
C TRP A 205 -6.47 19.48 -2.43
N ASP A 206 -7.49 20.35 -2.44
CA ASP A 206 -8.89 19.97 -2.30
C ASP A 206 -9.35 18.95 -3.36
N PHE A 207 -8.66 18.87 -4.51
CA PHE A 207 -8.89 17.84 -5.52
C PHE A 207 -8.62 16.42 -5.01
N PHE A 208 -7.71 16.26 -4.05
CA PHE A 208 -7.23 14.97 -3.54
C PHE A 208 -7.79 14.62 -2.15
N VAL A 209 -8.66 15.46 -1.58
CA VAL A 209 -9.23 15.18 -0.26
C VAL A 209 -10.35 14.16 -0.37
N PHE A 210 -10.33 13.17 0.51
CA PHE A 210 -11.34 12.14 0.69
C PHE A 210 -11.99 12.34 2.08
N PRO A 211 -12.96 13.26 2.25
CA PRO A 211 -13.55 13.51 3.55
C PRO A 211 -14.25 12.23 4.04
N THR A 212 -13.89 11.74 5.21
CA THR A 212 -14.59 10.61 5.84
C THR A 212 -15.39 11.09 7.06
N SER A 213 -16.23 10.21 7.60
CA SER A 213 -16.94 10.50 8.84
C SER A 213 -15.96 10.75 9.99
N ARG A 214 -16.40 11.56 10.98
CA ARG A 214 -15.60 11.80 12.20
C ARG A 214 -15.21 10.51 12.91
N SER A 215 -16.06 9.49 12.88
CA SER A 215 -15.77 8.18 13.49
C SER A 215 -14.62 7.46 12.78
N ASN A 216 -14.58 7.50 11.44
CA ASN A 216 -13.51 6.86 10.66
C ASN A 216 -12.18 7.57 10.89
N ARG A 217 -12.18 8.91 10.91
CA ARG A 217 -11.00 9.69 11.26
C ARG A 217 -10.49 9.36 12.67
N ALA A 218 -11.38 9.33 13.66
CA ALA A 218 -11.01 9.00 15.04
C ALA A 218 -10.43 7.58 15.17
N ALA A 219 -10.91 6.62 14.38
CA ALA A 219 -10.35 5.28 14.33
C ALA A 219 -8.91 5.27 13.78
N ILE A 220 -8.61 6.07 12.75
CA ILE A 220 -7.25 6.19 12.20
C ILE A 220 -6.32 6.91 13.19
N GLU A 221 -6.80 7.96 13.86
CA GLU A 221 -6.02 8.66 14.90
C GLU A 221 -5.70 7.73 16.08
N MET A 222 -6.67 6.93 16.54
CA MET A 222 -6.45 5.91 17.57
C MET A 222 -5.44 4.85 17.10
N SER A 223 -5.57 4.38 15.85
CA SER A 223 -4.65 3.43 15.23
C SER A 223 -3.21 3.97 15.20
N LEU A 224 -3.04 5.26 14.88
CA LEU A 224 -1.74 5.93 14.90
C LEU A 224 -1.13 5.94 16.31
N GLN A 225 -1.93 6.18 17.36
CA GLN A 225 -1.43 6.17 18.74
C GLN A 225 -0.97 4.77 19.16
N ILE A 226 -1.71 3.73 18.79
CA ILE A 226 -1.32 2.34 19.09
C ILE A 226 -0.04 1.98 18.31
N ALA A 227 0.06 2.38 17.04
CA ALA A 227 1.24 2.14 16.21
C ALA A 227 2.49 2.86 16.76
N LYS A 228 2.33 4.07 17.33
CA LYS A 228 3.39 4.77 18.06
C LYS A 228 3.82 4.03 19.32
N HIS A 229 2.86 3.57 20.13
CA HIS A 229 3.14 2.84 21.37
C HIS A 229 3.85 1.50 21.12
N THR A 230 3.52 0.83 20.03
CA THR A 230 4.09 -0.47 19.65
C THR A 230 5.37 -0.37 18.82
N GLY A 231 5.77 0.83 18.40
CA GLY A 231 6.92 1.02 17.52
C GLY A 231 6.72 0.50 16.09
N ASP A 232 5.47 0.26 15.65
CA ASP A 232 5.17 -0.17 14.28
C ASP A 232 5.23 1.03 13.31
N PHE A 233 6.44 1.40 12.91
CA PHE A 233 6.68 2.56 12.04
C PHE A 233 5.99 2.45 10.67
N GLN A 234 5.86 1.23 10.15
CA GLN A 234 5.18 0.99 8.88
C GLN A 234 3.68 1.29 8.99
N LEU A 235 3.04 0.84 10.09
CA LEU A 235 1.64 1.16 10.37
C LEU A 235 1.45 2.65 10.67
N GLN A 236 2.40 3.29 11.37
CA GLN A 236 2.40 4.74 11.58
C GLN A 236 2.40 5.49 10.24
N ALA A 237 3.27 5.10 9.30
CA ALA A 237 3.34 5.69 7.97
C ALA A 237 1.99 5.53 7.22
N THR A 238 1.39 4.32 7.23
CA THR A 238 0.06 4.10 6.64
C THR A 238 -1.00 5.01 7.24
N CYS A 239 -1.06 5.13 8.58
CA CYS A 239 -2.02 6.01 9.25
C CYS A 239 -1.82 7.48 8.86
N LEU A 240 -0.57 7.95 8.79
CA LEU A 240 -0.25 9.34 8.40
C LEU A 240 -0.64 9.61 6.94
N LYS A 241 -0.43 8.65 6.03
CA LYS A 241 -0.90 8.75 4.64
C LYS A 241 -2.43 8.85 4.58
N LEU A 242 -3.16 8.01 5.30
CA LEU A 242 -4.62 8.06 5.35
C LEU A 242 -5.14 9.38 5.97
N LEU A 243 -4.55 9.86 7.06
CA LEU A 243 -4.91 11.15 7.67
C LEU A 243 -4.63 12.33 6.75
N THR A 244 -3.55 12.26 5.97
CA THR A 244 -3.20 13.24 4.94
C THR A 244 -4.33 13.34 3.91
N LEU A 245 -4.74 12.20 3.33
CA LEU A 245 -5.81 12.12 2.33
C LEU A 245 -7.18 12.58 2.85
N GLN A 246 -7.42 12.51 4.16
CA GLN A 246 -8.68 12.92 4.79
C GLN A 246 -8.66 14.36 5.33
N SER A 247 -7.55 15.09 5.18
CA SER A 247 -7.37 16.43 5.75
C SER A 247 -7.38 17.51 4.67
N ARG A 248 -8.17 18.58 4.88
CA ARG A 248 -8.06 19.82 4.09
C ARG A 248 -6.77 20.60 4.39
N HIS A 249 -6.17 20.34 5.55
CA HIS A 249 -4.89 20.92 5.98
C HIS A 249 -3.90 19.79 6.24
N PRO A 250 -3.30 19.21 5.20
CA PRO A 250 -2.52 17.98 5.30
C PRO A 250 -1.11 18.20 5.87
N ARG A 251 -0.62 19.45 5.89
CA ARG A 251 0.80 19.80 6.15
C ARG A 251 1.39 19.07 7.36
N GLN A 252 0.72 19.15 8.52
CA GLN A 252 1.18 18.51 9.75
C GLN A 252 1.40 16.99 9.62
N PHE A 253 0.57 16.31 8.82
CA PHE A 253 0.65 14.87 8.62
C PHE A 253 1.73 14.51 7.60
N ILE A 254 1.88 15.31 6.55
CA ILE A 254 2.93 15.16 5.54
C ILE A 254 4.30 15.40 6.17
N ASP A 255 4.43 16.41 7.04
CA ASP A 255 5.68 16.70 7.76
C ASP A 255 6.03 15.57 8.73
N ALA A 256 5.08 15.14 9.57
CA ALA A 256 5.28 14.02 10.48
C ALA A 256 5.64 12.72 9.74
N LEU A 257 5.05 12.48 8.55
CA LEU A 257 5.40 11.33 7.71
C LEU A 257 6.81 11.45 7.16
N GLY A 258 7.19 12.64 6.69
CA GLY A 258 8.55 12.90 6.19
C GLY A 258 9.61 12.67 7.27
N ASP A 259 9.37 13.16 8.48
CA ASP A 259 10.28 12.96 9.62
C ASP A 259 10.37 11.49 10.02
N LEU A 260 9.24 10.77 10.05
CA LEU A 260 9.20 9.34 10.33
C LEU A 260 10.03 8.56 9.31
N GLN A 261 9.80 8.80 8.02
CA GLN A 261 10.45 8.06 6.94
C GLN A 261 11.95 8.34 6.88
N LEU A 262 12.34 9.62 6.94
CA LEU A 262 13.75 10.01 6.82
C LEU A 262 14.55 9.70 8.09
N ASN A 263 14.06 10.14 9.25
CA ASN A 263 14.86 10.16 10.48
C ASN A 263 14.72 8.88 11.31
N THR A 264 13.64 8.11 11.11
CA THR A 264 13.37 6.89 11.90
C THR A 264 13.47 5.62 11.07
N GLN A 265 12.81 5.56 9.90
CA GLN A 265 12.76 4.35 9.09
C GLN A 265 13.97 4.21 8.14
N GLY A 266 14.61 5.32 7.75
CA GLY A 266 15.57 5.33 6.65
C GLY A 266 14.93 5.04 5.29
N ASP A 267 13.61 5.20 5.18
CA ASP A 267 12.82 4.98 3.96
C ASP A 267 12.97 6.18 3.03
N LYS A 268 14.06 6.20 2.26
CA LYS A 268 14.36 7.28 1.32
C LYS A 268 13.39 7.37 0.15
N GLU A 269 12.84 6.24 -0.29
CA GLU A 269 11.90 6.22 -1.41
C GLU A 269 10.53 6.74 -0.97
N GLY A 270 10.01 6.28 0.18
CA GLY A 270 8.79 6.83 0.75
C GLY A 270 8.96 8.30 1.15
N TYR A 271 10.13 8.71 1.63
CA TYR A 271 10.42 10.13 1.87
C TYR A 271 10.39 10.95 0.58
N LEU A 272 10.91 10.42 -0.53
CA LEU A 272 10.81 11.05 -1.84
C LEU A 272 9.35 11.19 -2.27
N GLU A 273 8.52 10.13 -2.17
CA GLU A 273 7.07 10.20 -2.41
C GLU A 273 6.42 11.33 -1.60
N THR A 274 6.73 11.42 -0.32
CA THR A 274 6.23 12.47 0.59
C THR A 274 6.65 13.87 0.14
N CYS A 275 7.92 14.07 -0.26
CA CYS A 275 8.40 15.34 -0.80
C CYS A 275 7.72 15.71 -2.13
N LEU A 276 7.51 14.73 -3.02
CA LEU A 276 6.80 14.98 -4.27
C LEU A 276 5.32 15.31 -4.03
N CYS A 277 4.69 14.73 -3.01
CA CYS A 277 3.36 15.14 -2.57
C CYS A 277 3.35 16.55 -1.98
N LYS A 278 4.40 16.96 -1.23
CA LYS A 278 4.53 18.33 -0.69
C LYS A 278 4.41 19.40 -1.77
N TYR A 279 4.83 19.11 -3.01
CA TYR A 279 4.68 20.01 -4.14
C TYR A 279 3.22 20.49 -4.33
N LEU A 280 2.22 19.65 -4.02
CA LEU A 280 0.81 20.00 -4.13
C LEU A 280 0.35 21.02 -3.09
N VAL A 281 0.99 21.09 -1.91
CA VAL A 281 0.50 21.87 -0.76
C VAL A 281 1.32 23.11 -0.43
N VAL A 282 2.54 23.22 -0.98
CA VAL A 282 3.38 24.42 -0.83
C VAL A 282 2.85 25.56 -1.68
N THR A 283 2.76 26.76 -1.13
CA THR A 283 2.22 27.94 -1.84
C THR A 283 3.12 29.16 -1.75
N GLY A 284 3.94 29.28 -0.69
CA GLY A 284 4.88 30.38 -0.53
C GLY A 284 6.25 30.10 -1.17
N THR A 285 6.92 31.16 -1.64
CA THR A 285 8.27 31.08 -2.24
C THR A 285 9.28 30.42 -1.29
N GLU A 286 9.29 30.79 -0.01
CA GLU A 286 10.18 30.18 1.00
C GLU A 286 9.93 28.67 1.16
N GLU A 287 8.67 28.24 1.11
CA GLU A 287 8.28 26.83 1.22
C GLU A 287 8.73 26.05 -0.03
N MET A 288 8.59 26.67 -1.21
CA MET A 288 9.05 26.11 -2.47
C MET A 288 10.58 25.99 -2.50
N GLU A 289 11.32 26.99 -2.03
CA GLU A 289 12.77 26.95 -1.89
C GLU A 289 13.22 25.87 -0.91
N HIS A 290 12.53 25.75 0.23
CA HIS A 290 12.80 24.69 1.20
C HIS A 290 12.57 23.32 0.57
N LEU A 291 11.42 23.10 -0.09
CA LEU A 291 11.14 21.84 -0.79
C LEU A 291 12.16 21.53 -1.89
N LEU A 292 12.57 22.53 -2.67
CA LEU A 292 13.59 22.38 -3.70
C LEU A 292 14.91 21.90 -3.10
N ARG A 293 15.36 22.47 -1.97
CA ARG A 293 16.57 22.01 -1.26
C ARG A 293 16.45 20.58 -0.79
N HIS A 294 15.29 20.17 -0.25
CA HIS A 294 15.05 18.78 0.14
C HIS A 294 15.14 17.83 -1.05
N LEU A 295 14.48 18.14 -2.17
CA LEU A 295 14.54 17.32 -3.37
C LEU A 295 15.97 17.22 -3.92
N GLN A 296 16.71 18.33 -4.00
CA GLN A 296 18.11 18.33 -4.44
C GLN A 296 19.03 17.54 -3.50
N GLY A 297 18.77 17.58 -2.19
CA GLY A 297 19.50 16.82 -1.18
C GLY A 297 19.29 15.31 -1.26
N ILE A 298 18.16 14.85 -1.81
CA ILE A 298 17.89 13.42 -2.03
C ILE A 298 18.74 12.92 -3.19
N HIS A 299 19.92 12.40 -2.87
CA HIS A 299 20.77 11.68 -3.81
C HIS A 299 20.20 10.29 -4.02
N VAL A 300 19.46 10.08 -5.11
CA VAL A 300 18.90 8.77 -5.52
C VAL A 300 19.99 7.84 -6.09
N GLY A 301 21.25 8.01 -5.66
CA GLY A 301 22.38 7.28 -6.22
C GLY A 301 23.72 7.59 -5.55
N ALA A 302 24.03 6.82 -4.51
CA ALA A 302 25.40 6.48 -4.13
C ALA A 302 25.34 5.09 -3.48
N LEU A 303 25.68 4.07 -4.30
CA LEU A 303 25.66 2.61 -4.10
C LEU A 303 24.61 1.92 -4.99
N HIS A 304 24.98 1.57 -6.22
CA HIS A 304 24.58 0.41 -7.03
C HIS A 304 23.16 -0.23 -6.94
N SER A 305 22.12 0.42 -6.40
CA SER A 305 20.81 -0.23 -6.29
C SER A 305 19.92 0.13 -7.48
N GLU A 306 19.75 -0.86 -8.34
CA GLU A 306 18.70 -1.07 -9.36
C GLU A 306 17.25 -0.99 -8.80
N TRP A 307 17.03 -0.27 -7.70
CA TRP A 307 15.85 -0.35 -6.81
C TRP A 307 15.11 0.98 -6.66
N ALA A 308 15.56 2.06 -7.32
CA ALA A 308 14.88 3.34 -7.24
C ALA A 308 13.69 3.36 -8.20
N ASN A 309 12.49 3.57 -7.69
CA ASN A 309 11.28 3.73 -8.48
C ASN A 309 11.49 4.78 -9.61
N PRO A 310 11.51 4.36 -10.89
CA PRO A 310 11.88 5.23 -12.00
C PRO A 310 10.86 6.37 -12.19
N ASP A 311 9.60 6.12 -11.85
CA ASP A 311 8.53 7.10 -11.97
C ASP A 311 8.69 8.22 -10.93
N LEU A 312 9.08 7.88 -9.69
CA LEU A 312 9.40 8.88 -8.67
C LEU A 312 10.65 9.69 -9.02
N ARG A 313 11.67 9.05 -9.60
CA ARG A 313 12.89 9.74 -10.07
C ARG A 313 12.58 10.70 -11.22
N TRP A 314 11.76 10.28 -12.17
CA TRP A 314 11.29 11.14 -13.25
C TRP A 314 10.50 12.33 -12.71
N ALA A 315 9.53 12.07 -11.82
CA ALA A 315 8.70 13.11 -11.20
C ALA A 315 9.55 14.14 -10.43
N LYS A 316 10.56 13.68 -9.66
CA LYS A 316 11.55 14.54 -9.00
C LYS A 316 12.17 15.55 -9.97
N GLY A 317 12.69 15.07 -11.10
CA GLY A 317 13.34 15.95 -12.08
C GLY A 317 12.40 16.96 -12.74
N VAL A 318 11.13 16.60 -12.96
CA VAL A 318 10.14 17.55 -13.50
C VAL A 318 9.73 18.58 -12.44
N ILE A 319 9.44 18.14 -11.22
CA ILE A 319 9.00 19.01 -10.12
C ILE A 319 10.12 19.95 -9.67
N GLU A 320 11.37 19.52 -9.64
CA GLU A 320 12.53 20.40 -9.37
C GLU A 320 12.61 21.56 -10.37
N ARG A 321 12.39 21.29 -11.66
CA ARG A 321 12.36 22.35 -12.70
C ARG A 321 11.17 23.28 -12.51
N ALA A 322 10.00 22.75 -12.16
CA ALA A 322 8.81 23.54 -11.89
C ALA A 322 9.01 24.47 -10.68
N LEU A 323 9.56 23.95 -9.58
CA LEU A 323 9.89 24.73 -8.39
C LEU A 323 10.94 25.81 -8.67
N THR A 324 12.00 25.47 -9.41
CA THR A 324 13.05 26.44 -9.79
C THR A 324 12.46 27.60 -10.59
N PHE A 325 11.55 27.31 -11.52
CA PHE A 325 10.85 28.34 -12.30
C PHE A 325 9.96 29.21 -11.40
N SER A 326 9.19 28.61 -10.50
CA SER A 326 8.30 29.33 -9.58
C SER A 326 9.02 30.16 -8.50
N VAL A 327 10.27 29.82 -8.17
CA VAL A 327 11.10 30.59 -7.23
C VAL A 327 11.80 31.77 -7.93
N ALA A 328 12.15 31.61 -9.20
CA ALA A 328 12.90 32.62 -9.96
C ALA A 328 12.04 33.73 -10.59
N GLY A 329 10.74 33.50 -10.75
CA GLY A 329 9.77 34.45 -11.31
C GLY A 329 8.94 35.14 -10.23
#